data_AF-A0A1I7YX51-F1
#
_entry.id   AF-A0A1I7YX51-F1
#
_cell.length_a   1.000
_cell.length_b   1.000
_cell.length_c   1.000
_cell.angle_alpha   90.00
_cell.angle_beta   90.00
_cell.angle_gamma   90.00
#
_symmetry.space_group_name_H-M   'P 1'
#
loop_
_entity.id
_entity.type
_entity.pdbx_description
1 polymer ?
#
loop_
_entity_poly.entity_id
_entity_poly.type
_entity_poly.pdbx_seq_one_letter_code
_entity_poly.pdbx_strand_id
1 'polypeptide(L)'
;MMNELSEDMAQGQGEALTTYAVAYTQWYSDVSPHSAVMIFPAAYLNSPSSMFGHTLLRIDQADVQSDNTALLSYAINFGAYIEGNDNSILYAWKGLMGGYPGLFALVPYQEKLSEYRSLENRDLWEYRLNLTPEETGRMVEHIWELKQIQFDYFFFDENCSYRLLELLQVARPSLDLTSQFPLTAIPTDTVKAVKQSGLVARTDY
;
A
#
# COMPACT_ATOMS: atom_id res chain seq x y z
N MET A 1 34.57 14.69 -29.06
CA MET A 1 33.21 15.27 -28.86
C MET A 1 32.09 14.22 -28.97
N MET A 2 31.77 13.60 -30.11
CA MET A 2 30.70 12.56 -30.16
C MET A 2 31.02 11.27 -29.36
N ASN A 3 32.26 10.79 -29.38
CA ASN A 3 32.65 9.60 -28.59
C ASN A 3 32.71 9.87 -27.07
N GLU A 4 33.25 11.02 -26.66
CA GLU A 4 33.30 11.41 -25.23
C GLU A 4 31.90 11.58 -24.66
N LEU A 5 30.96 12.17 -25.42
CA LEU A 5 29.56 12.29 -25.00
C LEU A 5 28.89 10.92 -24.85
N SER A 6 29.20 9.94 -25.71
CA SER A 6 28.65 8.58 -25.59
C SER A 6 29.21 7.81 -24.41
N GLU A 7 30.50 8.01 -24.08
CA GLU A 7 31.15 7.39 -22.93
C GLU A 7 30.65 8.00 -21.61
N ASP A 8 30.54 9.33 -21.53
CA ASP A 8 29.96 10.03 -20.37
C ASP A 8 28.50 9.62 -20.13
N MET A 9 27.70 9.45 -21.19
CA MET A 9 26.32 8.97 -21.08
C MET A 9 26.25 7.52 -20.59
N ALA A 10 27.12 6.63 -21.09
CA ALA A 10 27.17 5.24 -20.64
C ALA A 10 27.63 5.11 -19.19
N GLN A 11 28.61 5.92 -18.79
CA GLN A 11 29.11 5.98 -17.42
C GLN A 11 28.05 6.54 -16.45
N GLY A 12 27.36 7.61 -16.84
CA GLY A 12 26.25 8.18 -16.07
C GLY A 12 25.07 7.22 -15.90
N GLN A 13 24.76 6.42 -16.93
CA GLN A 13 23.74 5.36 -16.83
C GLN A 13 24.17 4.23 -15.89
N GLY A 14 25.44 3.82 -15.96
CA GLY A 14 25.99 2.80 -15.06
C GLY A 14 25.99 3.21 -13.58
N GLU A 15 26.35 4.45 -13.29
CA GLU A 15 26.33 5.02 -11.94
C GLU A 15 24.90 5.16 -11.40
N ALA A 16 23.96 5.61 -12.23
CA ALA A 16 22.54 5.71 -11.87
C ALA A 16 21.92 4.34 -11.55
N LEU A 17 22.18 3.31 -12.37
CA LEU A 17 21.71 1.94 -12.14
C LEU A 17 22.31 1.34 -10.86
N THR A 18 23.59 1.59 -10.60
CA THR A 18 24.26 1.13 -9.38
C THR A 18 23.64 1.77 -8.15
N THR A 19 23.41 3.10 -8.19
CA THR A 19 22.77 3.83 -7.09
C THR A 19 21.35 3.33 -6.82
N TYR A 20 20.57 3.09 -7.88
CA TYR A 20 19.23 2.52 -7.77
C TYR A 20 19.24 1.13 -7.13
N ALA A 21 20.14 0.24 -7.57
CA ALA A 21 20.24 -1.11 -7.02
C ALA A 21 20.64 -1.14 -5.53
N VAL A 22 21.57 -0.26 -5.13
CA VAL A 22 21.96 -0.10 -3.72
C VAL A 22 20.80 0.42 -2.89
N ALA A 23 20.12 1.47 -3.36
CA ALA A 23 18.96 2.05 -2.67
C ALA A 23 17.82 1.04 -2.52
N TYR A 24 17.55 0.26 -3.58
CA TYR A 24 16.57 -0.82 -3.57
C TYR A 24 16.93 -1.90 -2.55
N THR A 25 18.17 -2.39 -2.57
CA THR A 25 18.62 -3.48 -1.69
C THR A 25 18.53 -3.07 -0.22
N GLN A 26 18.95 -1.85 0.11
CA GLN A 26 18.84 -1.32 1.47
C GLN A 26 17.36 -1.20 1.88
N TRP A 27 16.55 -0.56 1.05
CA TRP A 27 15.13 -0.37 1.34
C TRP A 27 14.38 -1.69 1.52
N TYR A 28 14.62 -2.67 0.64
CA TYR A 28 13.98 -3.98 0.73
C TYR A 28 14.42 -4.74 1.99
N SER A 29 15.70 -4.62 2.37
CA SER A 29 16.21 -5.17 3.63
C SER A 29 15.60 -4.50 4.86
N ASP A 30 15.33 -3.20 4.83
CA ASP A 30 14.71 -2.48 5.94
C ASP A 30 13.24 -2.91 6.10
N VAL A 31 12.52 -3.09 4.99
CA VAL A 31 11.14 -3.57 5.00
C VAL A 31 11.06 -5.03 5.45
N SER A 32 11.99 -5.87 4.99
CA SER A 32 12.11 -7.30 5.30
C SER A 32 10.75 -8.03 5.23
N PRO A 33 10.10 -8.03 4.04
CA PRO A 33 8.73 -8.50 3.91
C PRO A 33 8.63 -10.01 4.15
N HIS A 34 7.80 -10.42 5.11
CA HIS A 34 7.60 -11.84 5.42
C HIS A 34 6.12 -12.24 5.41
N SER A 35 5.22 -11.39 5.90
CA SER A 35 3.78 -11.63 5.86
C SER A 35 2.98 -10.36 5.71
N ALA A 36 1.71 -10.48 5.32
CA ALA A 36 0.81 -9.35 5.12
C ALA A 36 -0.48 -9.48 5.95
N VAL A 37 -0.96 -8.33 6.44
CA VAL A 37 -2.22 -8.21 7.18
C VAL A 37 -3.04 -7.11 6.55
N MET A 38 -4.26 -7.44 6.11
CA MET A 38 -5.21 -6.44 5.65
C MET A 38 -5.94 -5.85 6.86
N ILE A 39 -5.87 -4.54 7.02
CA ILE A 39 -6.48 -3.83 8.14
C ILE A 39 -7.67 -3.04 7.61
N PHE A 40 -8.80 -3.18 8.28
CA PHE A 40 -10.05 -2.49 7.96
C PHE A 40 -10.56 -1.75 9.20
N PRO A 41 -10.37 -0.42 9.28
CA PRO A 41 -11.02 0.39 10.28
C PRO A 41 -12.51 0.48 9.97
N ALA A 42 -13.36 0.12 10.94
CA ALA A 42 -14.80 0.14 10.76
C ALA A 42 -15.31 1.55 10.40
N ALA A 43 -16.44 1.61 9.71
CA ALA A 43 -17.03 2.85 9.22
C ALA A 43 -17.43 3.82 10.35
N TYR A 44 -17.25 5.11 10.11
CA TYR A 44 -17.72 6.18 10.99
C TYR A 44 -18.65 7.12 10.27
N LEU A 45 -19.86 7.18 10.81
CA LEU A 45 -21.01 7.84 10.19
C LEU A 45 -20.93 9.37 10.22
N ASN A 46 -19.96 9.94 10.94
CA ASN A 46 -19.83 11.41 11.06
C ASN A 46 -18.96 12.05 9.96
N SER A 47 -18.44 11.27 9.00
CA SER A 47 -17.81 11.80 7.80
C SER A 47 -18.11 10.89 6.59
N PRO A 48 -18.55 11.42 5.44
CA PRO A 48 -18.83 10.61 4.24
C PRO A 48 -17.64 9.79 3.75
N SER A 49 -16.39 10.26 3.96
CA SER A 49 -15.17 9.53 3.62
C SER A 49 -14.85 8.38 4.58
N SER A 50 -15.31 8.46 5.83
CA SER A 50 -15.18 7.39 6.81
C SER A 50 -16.40 6.46 6.84
N MET A 51 -17.52 6.87 6.24
CA MET A 51 -18.79 6.13 6.23
C MET A 51 -18.69 4.78 5.49
N PHE A 52 -17.73 4.65 4.57
CA PHE A 52 -17.49 3.42 3.82
C PHE A 52 -16.33 2.58 4.38
N GLY A 53 -15.64 3.06 5.42
CA GLY A 53 -14.38 2.51 5.89
C GLY A 53 -13.25 2.75 4.88
N HIS A 54 -12.05 2.26 5.21
CA HIS A 54 -10.94 2.18 4.26
C HIS A 54 -10.12 0.93 4.58
N THR A 55 -9.19 0.60 3.70
CA THR A 55 -8.36 -0.59 3.83
C THR A 55 -6.91 -0.19 3.70
N LEU A 56 -6.04 -0.81 4.48
CA LEU A 56 -4.58 -0.70 4.35
C LEU A 56 -3.94 -2.08 4.48
N LEU A 57 -2.74 -2.26 3.94
CA LEU A 57 -1.97 -3.48 4.13
C LEU A 57 -0.81 -3.18 5.09
N ARG A 58 -0.67 -3.97 6.14
CA ARG A 58 0.53 -4.00 6.98
C ARG A 58 1.43 -5.13 6.50
N ILE A 59 2.72 -4.84 6.34
CA ILE A 59 3.78 -5.79 6.02
C ILE A 59 4.58 -6.05 7.30
N ASP A 60 4.56 -7.30 7.72
CA ASP A 60 5.21 -7.78 8.94
C ASP A 60 6.51 -8.51 8.58
N GLN A 61 7.55 -8.28 9.37
CA GLN A 61 8.80 -9.04 9.34
C GLN A 61 8.61 -10.41 10.01
N ALA A 62 9.59 -11.31 9.85
CA ALA A 62 9.48 -12.70 10.32
C ALA A 62 9.31 -12.83 11.85
N ASP A 63 9.84 -11.88 12.62
CA ASP A 63 9.89 -11.86 14.09
C ASP A 63 8.73 -11.11 14.75
N VAL A 64 7.87 -10.45 13.98
CA VAL A 64 6.76 -9.61 14.50
C VAL A 64 5.83 -10.36 15.46
N GLN A 65 5.60 -11.65 15.24
CA GLN A 65 4.73 -12.45 16.12
C GLN A 65 5.40 -12.86 17.45
N SER A 66 6.72 -12.91 17.49
CA SER A 66 7.49 -13.37 18.64
C SER A 66 7.73 -12.23 19.64
N ASP A 67 7.97 -11.02 19.15
CA ASP A 67 8.46 -9.89 19.96
C ASP A 67 7.44 -8.75 20.13
N ASN A 68 6.20 -8.93 19.63
CA ASN A 68 5.14 -7.92 19.67
C ASN A 68 5.57 -6.57 19.05
N THR A 69 6.45 -6.64 18.05
CA THR A 69 7.10 -5.51 17.37
C THR A 69 6.30 -4.99 16.18
N ALA A 70 4.97 -5.16 16.17
CA ALA A 70 4.12 -4.68 15.08
C ALA A 70 4.29 -3.17 14.78
N LEU A 71 4.83 -2.39 15.73
CA LEU A 71 5.21 -0.98 15.53
C LEU A 71 6.36 -0.77 14.53
N LEU A 72 7.22 -1.78 14.34
CA LEU A 72 8.32 -1.78 13.36
C LEU A 72 7.85 -2.21 11.97
N SER A 73 6.62 -2.71 11.84
CA SER A 73 6.02 -3.07 10.55
C SER A 73 5.82 -1.85 9.66
N TYR A 74 5.64 -2.09 8.37
CA TYR A 74 5.35 -1.06 7.38
C TYR A 74 3.89 -1.12 6.93
N ALA A 75 3.28 0.04 6.71
CA ALA A 75 1.93 0.18 6.16
C ALA A 75 2.01 0.62 4.70
N ILE A 76 1.35 -0.12 3.83
CA ILE A 76 1.07 0.24 2.45
C ILE A 76 -0.28 0.94 2.41
N ASN A 77 -0.28 2.16 1.90
CA ASN A 77 -1.49 2.94 1.66
C ASN A 77 -1.51 3.45 0.22
N PHE A 78 -2.70 3.57 -0.34
CA PHE A 78 -2.94 4.30 -1.58
C PHE A 78 -3.76 5.56 -1.27
N GLY A 79 -3.28 6.73 -1.69
CA GLY A 79 -3.93 8.00 -1.38
C GLY A 79 -3.47 9.15 -2.28
N ALA A 80 -4.16 10.29 -2.17
CA ALA A 80 -3.84 11.50 -2.93
C ALA A 80 -2.57 12.18 -2.37
N TYR A 81 -1.65 12.56 -3.26
CA TYR A 81 -0.51 13.42 -2.95
C TYR A 81 -0.91 14.89 -2.94
N ILE A 82 -0.39 15.67 -1.99
CA ILE A 82 -0.46 17.14 -2.02
C ILE A 82 0.95 17.68 -1.74
N GLU A 83 1.50 18.45 -2.67
CA GLU A 83 2.80 19.11 -2.46
C GLU A 83 2.76 20.05 -1.25
N GLY A 84 3.75 19.94 -0.37
CA GLY A 84 4.03 20.95 0.67
C GLY A 84 3.41 20.73 2.05
N ASN A 85 2.84 19.57 2.37
CA ASN A 85 2.42 19.26 3.74
C ASN A 85 2.96 17.89 4.18
N ASP A 86 3.73 17.87 5.27
CA ASP A 86 4.34 16.69 5.90
C ASP A 86 3.44 15.46 5.82
N ASN A 87 3.87 14.41 5.09
CA ASN A 87 3.45 12.99 5.08
C ASN A 87 2.00 12.63 5.49
N SER A 88 1.06 13.57 5.36
CA SER A 88 -0.27 13.51 5.92
C SER A 88 -1.22 13.13 4.80
N ILE A 89 -1.58 11.85 4.79
CA ILE A 89 -2.51 11.23 3.83
C ILE A 89 -3.98 11.71 4.09
N LEU A 90 -4.18 12.78 4.85
CA LEU A 90 -5.45 13.12 5.51
C LEU A 90 -6.33 14.16 4.82
N TYR A 91 -6.10 14.48 3.56
CA TYR A 91 -6.95 15.45 2.87
C TYR A 91 -7.64 14.90 1.62
N ALA A 92 -8.16 13.67 1.72
CA ALA A 92 -9.02 13.05 0.72
C ALA A 92 -10.36 13.78 0.43
N TRP A 93 -10.64 14.93 1.04
CA TRP A 93 -11.91 15.65 0.88
C TRP A 93 -11.89 16.78 -0.16
N LYS A 94 -10.74 17.41 -0.45
CA LYS A 94 -10.70 18.40 -1.55
C LYS A 94 -10.65 17.76 -2.95
N GLY A 95 -10.39 16.45 -3.00
CA GLY A 95 -10.31 15.63 -4.22
C GLY A 95 -11.62 14.94 -4.64
N LEU A 96 -12.77 15.28 -4.04
CA LEU A 96 -14.08 14.75 -4.45
C LEU A 96 -14.48 15.10 -5.89
N MET A 97 -13.75 16.00 -6.56
CA MET A 97 -13.94 16.37 -7.96
C MET A 97 -12.81 15.87 -8.89
N GLY A 98 -11.91 15.00 -8.42
CA GLY A 98 -10.66 14.67 -9.13
C GLY A 98 -9.63 15.82 -9.09
N GLY A 99 -8.40 15.55 -9.52
CA GLY A 99 -7.37 16.59 -9.73
C GLY A 99 -6.11 16.54 -8.85
N TYR A 100 -5.84 15.43 -8.16
CA TYR A 100 -4.58 15.21 -7.45
C TYR A 100 -3.94 13.90 -7.92
N PRO A 101 -2.61 13.78 -8.01
CA PRO A 101 -1.97 12.51 -8.36
C PRO A 101 -2.11 11.52 -7.20
N GLY A 102 -2.53 10.29 -7.48
CA GLY A 102 -2.54 9.17 -6.54
C GLY A 102 -1.17 8.51 -6.47
N LEU A 103 -0.76 8.04 -5.29
CA LEU A 103 0.46 7.24 -5.12
C LEU A 103 0.27 6.10 -4.12
N PHE A 104 1.11 5.08 -4.26
CA PHE A 104 1.38 4.12 -3.19
C PHE A 104 2.47 4.66 -2.26
N ALA A 105 2.21 4.64 -0.97
CA ALA A 105 3.17 5.00 0.06
C ALA A 105 3.41 3.82 1.00
N LEU A 106 4.69 3.55 1.27
CA LEU A 106 5.12 2.64 2.32
C LEU A 106 5.67 3.46 3.49
N VAL A 107 5.01 3.40 4.64
CA VAL A 107 5.32 4.24 5.82
C VAL A 107 5.40 3.40 7.09
N PRO A 108 6.14 3.82 8.14
CA PRO A 108 6.15 3.10 9.41
C PRO A 108 4.73 2.96 10.00
N TYR A 109 4.36 1.77 10.44
CA TYR A 109 3.00 1.48 10.91
C TYR A 109 2.67 2.22 12.22
N GLN A 110 3.66 2.47 13.07
CA GLN A 110 3.48 3.26 14.29
C GLN A 110 2.94 4.68 14.00
N GLU A 111 3.46 5.34 12.96
CA GLU A 111 3.00 6.67 12.56
C GLU A 111 1.53 6.62 12.16
N LYS A 112 1.14 5.62 11.36
CA LYS A 112 -0.25 5.39 10.96
C LYS A 112 -1.18 5.09 12.12
N LEU A 113 -0.76 4.24 13.06
CA LEU A 113 -1.56 3.96 14.26
C LEU A 113 -1.82 5.21 15.09
N SER A 114 -0.82 6.09 15.24
CA SER A 114 -0.98 7.34 15.99
C SER A 114 -1.98 8.30 15.32
N GLU A 115 -1.97 8.34 13.99
CA GLU A 115 -2.92 9.08 13.15
C GLU A 115 -4.36 8.54 13.35
N TYR A 116 -4.56 7.22 13.27
CA TYR A 116 -5.88 6.61 13.48
C TYR A 116 -6.41 6.73 14.90
N ARG A 117 -5.54 6.55 15.91
CA ARG A 117 -5.93 6.67 17.32
C ARG A 117 -6.32 8.10 17.69
N SER A 118 -5.63 9.10 17.15
CA SER A 118 -5.90 10.51 17.46
C SER A 118 -7.15 11.06 16.76
N LEU A 119 -7.49 10.54 15.58
CA LEU A 119 -8.57 11.08 14.75
C LEU A 119 -9.87 10.29 14.82
N GLU A 120 -9.80 8.97 15.01
CA GLU A 120 -10.93 8.11 14.66
C GLU A 120 -11.47 7.26 15.82
N ASN A 121 -10.68 6.93 16.86
CA ASN A 121 -11.06 6.11 18.02
C ASN A 121 -11.96 4.90 17.67
N ARG A 122 -11.51 4.03 16.75
CA ARG A 122 -12.31 2.94 16.16
C ARG A 122 -11.76 1.55 16.42
N ASP A 123 -12.65 0.58 16.28
CA ASP A 123 -12.33 -0.83 16.15
C ASP A 123 -11.59 -1.09 14.83
N LEU A 124 -10.46 -1.79 14.92
CA LEU A 124 -9.60 -2.16 13.80
C LEU A 124 -9.73 -3.67 13.59
N TRP A 125 -10.20 -4.07 12.42
CA TRP A 125 -10.21 -5.49 12.05
C TRP A 125 -8.91 -5.83 11.34
N GLU A 126 -8.18 -6.83 11.83
CA GLU A 126 -6.98 -7.34 11.19
C GLU A 126 -7.28 -8.69 10.52
N TYR A 127 -7.08 -8.78 9.21
CA TYR A 127 -7.22 -10.00 8.41
C TYR A 127 -5.83 -10.45 7.99
N ARG A 128 -5.28 -11.44 8.71
CA ARG A 128 -3.98 -12.04 8.37
C ARG A 128 -4.12 -12.85 7.10
N LEU A 129 -3.29 -12.54 6.10
CA LEU A 129 -3.35 -13.18 4.80
C LEU A 129 -2.44 -14.41 4.77
N ASN A 130 -2.85 -15.46 4.05
CA ASN A 130 -2.05 -16.67 3.84
C ASN A 130 -1.06 -16.53 2.68
N LEU A 131 -0.47 -15.35 2.51
CA LEU A 131 0.61 -15.13 1.55
C LEU A 131 1.90 -15.77 2.07
N THR A 132 2.65 -16.39 1.16
CA THR A 132 4.02 -16.82 1.43
C THR A 132 4.96 -15.61 1.54
N PRO A 133 6.15 -15.75 2.14
CA PRO A 133 7.17 -14.70 2.11
C PRO A 133 7.52 -14.26 0.69
N GLU A 134 7.56 -15.20 -0.27
CA GLU A 134 7.84 -14.90 -1.67
C GLU A 134 6.72 -14.08 -2.34
N GLU A 135 5.46 -14.42 -2.09
CA GLU A 135 4.32 -13.65 -2.60
C GLU A 135 4.25 -12.26 -1.95
N THR A 136 4.52 -12.18 -0.65
CA THR A 136 4.57 -10.90 0.09
C THR A 136 5.71 -10.03 -0.44
N GLY A 137 6.88 -10.63 -0.67
CA GLY A 137 8.04 -10.00 -1.27
C GLY A 137 7.69 -9.37 -2.62
N ARG A 138 7.17 -10.17 -3.56
CA ARG A 138 6.78 -9.69 -4.90
C ARG A 138 5.85 -8.47 -4.87
N MET A 139 4.90 -8.44 -3.94
CA MET A 139 4.02 -7.29 -3.76
C MET A 139 4.80 -6.03 -3.34
N VAL A 140 5.76 -6.18 -2.43
CA VAL A 140 6.63 -5.08 -1.97
C VAL A 140 7.60 -4.63 -3.06
N GLU A 141 8.18 -5.55 -3.84
CA GLU A 141 9.00 -5.22 -5.01
C GLU A 141 8.22 -4.35 -5.99
N HIS A 142 6.97 -4.72 -6.28
CA HIS A 142 6.14 -3.95 -7.18
C HIS A 142 5.86 -2.53 -6.66
N ILE A 143 5.67 -2.36 -5.34
CA ILE A 143 5.51 -1.02 -4.75
C ILE A 143 6.74 -0.15 -4.98
N TRP A 144 7.95 -0.72 -4.93
CA TRP A 144 9.17 0.02 -5.24
C TRP A 144 9.17 0.55 -6.67
N GLU A 145 8.73 -0.26 -7.63
CA GLU A 145 8.58 0.14 -9.03
C GLU A 145 7.56 1.27 -9.20
N LEU A 146 6.48 1.24 -8.39
CA LEU A 146 5.42 2.24 -8.42
C LEU A 146 5.78 3.56 -7.70
N LYS A 147 6.89 3.64 -6.94
CA LYS A 147 7.23 4.83 -6.13
C LYS A 147 7.37 6.13 -6.93
N GLN A 148 7.64 6.05 -8.23
CA GLN A 148 7.80 7.21 -9.11
C GLN A 148 6.64 7.36 -10.10
N ILE A 149 5.61 6.52 -10.00
CA ILE A 149 4.45 6.52 -10.91
C ILE A 149 3.31 7.25 -10.21
N GLN A 150 2.83 8.32 -10.85
CA GLN A 150 1.62 9.03 -10.46
C GLN A 150 0.43 8.41 -11.18
N PHE A 151 -0.63 8.11 -10.44
CA PHE A 151 -1.88 7.60 -10.98
C PHE A 151 -2.92 8.73 -11.08
N ASP A 152 -3.71 8.73 -12.15
CA ASP A 152 -4.82 9.68 -12.30
C ASP A 152 -5.93 9.35 -11.27
N TYR A 153 -6.02 10.14 -10.20
CA TYR A 153 -6.96 9.87 -9.11
C TYR A 153 -8.35 10.46 -9.39
N PHE A 154 -9.33 9.56 -9.59
CA PHE A 154 -10.75 9.88 -9.53
C PHE A 154 -11.40 9.13 -8.36
N PHE A 155 -11.98 9.87 -7.41
CA PHE A 155 -12.55 9.36 -6.15
C PHE A 155 -13.59 8.24 -6.33
N PHE A 156 -14.22 8.15 -7.51
CA PHE A 156 -15.25 7.16 -7.80
C PHE A 156 -14.77 5.98 -8.67
N ASP A 157 -13.67 6.12 -9.42
CA ASP A 157 -13.21 5.11 -10.38
C ASP A 157 -11.96 4.32 -9.93
N GLU A 158 -11.19 4.80 -8.92
CA GLU A 158 -9.99 4.10 -8.45
C GLU A 158 -9.78 4.21 -6.93
N ASN A 159 -10.66 3.56 -6.17
CA ASN A 159 -10.57 3.61 -4.72
C ASN A 159 -9.35 2.84 -4.17
N CYS A 160 -8.84 3.30 -3.02
CA CYS A 160 -7.73 2.68 -2.31
C CYS A 160 -7.91 1.18 -2.10
N SER A 161 -9.15 0.73 -1.88
CA SER A 161 -9.48 -0.69 -1.71
C SER A 161 -9.27 -1.51 -2.99
N TYR A 162 -9.64 -1.00 -4.17
CA TYR A 162 -9.43 -1.63 -5.47
C TYR A 162 -7.95 -1.74 -5.82
N ARG A 163 -7.20 -0.65 -5.62
CA ARG A 163 -5.74 -0.64 -5.82
C ARG A 163 -5.01 -1.64 -4.91
N LEU A 164 -5.51 -1.87 -3.69
CA LEU A 164 -4.99 -2.94 -2.83
C LEU A 164 -5.35 -4.35 -3.33
N LEU A 165 -6.53 -4.55 -3.95
CA LEU A 165 -6.85 -5.84 -4.58
C LEU A 165 -5.92 -6.14 -5.75
N GLU A 166 -5.55 -5.14 -6.55
CA GLU A 166 -4.55 -5.29 -7.61
C GLU A 166 -3.19 -5.72 -7.04
N LEU A 167 -2.73 -5.08 -5.96
CA LEU A 167 -1.49 -5.49 -5.29
C LEU A 167 -1.54 -6.94 -4.78
N LEU A 168 -2.69 -7.39 -4.26
CA LEU A 168 -2.86 -8.78 -3.83
C LEU A 168 -2.83 -9.76 -5.01
N GLN A 169 -3.33 -9.38 -6.19
CA GLN A 169 -3.17 -10.18 -7.40
C GLN A 169 -1.73 -10.18 -7.91
N VAL A 170 -1.00 -9.08 -7.77
CA VAL A 170 0.45 -9.08 -8.06
C VAL A 170 1.17 -10.08 -7.14
N ALA A 171 0.85 -10.08 -5.84
CA ALA A 171 1.38 -11.04 -4.88
C ALA A 171 1.11 -12.49 -5.33
N ARG A 172 -0.16 -12.80 -5.64
CA ARG A 172 -0.63 -14.12 -6.08
C ARG A 172 -1.47 -14.00 -7.37
N PRO A 173 -0.85 -14.16 -8.55
CA PRO A 173 -1.52 -13.97 -9.84
C PRO A 173 -2.66 -14.93 -10.15
N SER A 174 -2.79 -16.02 -9.40
CA SER A 174 -3.91 -16.95 -9.52
C SER A 174 -5.20 -16.46 -8.86
N LEU A 175 -5.15 -15.35 -8.12
CA LEU A 175 -6.34 -14.71 -7.55
C LEU A 175 -7.07 -13.90 -8.61
N ASP A 176 -8.40 -13.96 -8.56
CA ASP A 176 -9.29 -13.03 -9.25
C ASP A 176 -10.07 -12.23 -8.21
N LEU A 177 -9.57 -11.05 -7.88
CA LEU A 177 -10.15 -10.14 -6.89
C LEU A 177 -10.80 -8.92 -7.54
N THR A 178 -10.38 -8.53 -8.74
CA THR A 178 -10.80 -7.28 -9.38
C THR A 178 -11.93 -7.44 -10.38
N SER A 179 -12.11 -8.62 -11.00
CA SER A 179 -13.10 -8.80 -12.10
C SER A 179 -14.55 -8.53 -11.69
N GLN A 180 -14.86 -8.64 -10.40
CA GLN A 180 -16.18 -8.36 -9.85
C GLN A 180 -16.45 -6.86 -9.57
N PHE A 181 -15.47 -5.98 -9.84
CA PHE A 181 -15.56 -4.53 -9.59
C PHE A 181 -15.29 -3.71 -10.87
N PRO A 182 -16.19 -3.72 -11.86
CA PRO A 182 -15.96 -3.10 -13.17
C PRO A 182 -15.99 -1.56 -13.18
N LEU A 183 -16.44 -0.93 -12.09
CA LEU A 183 -16.58 0.54 -11.99
C LEU A 183 -16.09 1.07 -10.64
N THR A 184 -16.53 0.48 -9.53
CA THR A 184 -16.05 0.88 -8.20
C THR A 184 -16.16 -0.28 -7.21
N ALA A 185 -15.20 -0.38 -6.30
CA ALA A 185 -15.17 -1.37 -5.24
C ALA A 185 -15.45 -0.74 -3.86
N ILE A 186 -16.61 -1.01 -3.26
CA ILE A 186 -16.87 -0.54 -1.90
C ILE A 186 -15.94 -1.32 -0.94
N PRO A 187 -15.26 -0.66 0.03
CA PRO A 187 -14.30 -1.32 0.93
C PRO A 187 -14.85 -2.57 1.65
N THR A 188 -16.13 -2.57 2.00
CA THR A 188 -16.77 -3.76 2.60
C THR A 188 -16.84 -4.95 1.64
N ASP A 189 -16.98 -4.69 0.34
CA ASP A 189 -17.04 -5.73 -0.68
C ASP A 189 -15.64 -6.23 -1.06
N THR A 190 -14.60 -5.41 -0.94
CA THR A 190 -13.21 -5.86 -1.11
C THR A 190 -12.78 -6.80 0.01
N VAL A 191 -13.17 -6.52 1.26
CA VAL A 191 -12.95 -7.46 2.38
C VAL A 191 -13.68 -8.78 2.13
N LYS A 192 -14.92 -8.74 1.61
CA LYS A 192 -15.64 -9.97 1.24
C LYS A 192 -14.92 -10.74 0.14
N ALA A 193 -14.43 -10.06 -0.90
CA ALA A 193 -13.67 -10.67 -2.00
C ALA A 193 -12.44 -11.42 -1.49
N VAL A 194 -11.66 -10.77 -0.62
CA VAL A 194 -10.44 -11.32 -0.01
C VAL A 194 -10.76 -12.51 0.90
N LYS A 195 -11.88 -12.48 1.63
CA LYS A 195 -12.34 -13.62 2.43
C LYS A 195 -12.80 -14.79 1.54
N GLN A 196 -13.56 -14.51 0.48
CA GLN A 196 -14.12 -15.53 -0.40
C GLN A 196 -13.05 -16.23 -1.26
N SER A 197 -11.95 -15.55 -1.59
CA SER A 197 -10.82 -16.14 -2.31
C SER A 197 -10.01 -17.14 -1.47
N GLY A 198 -10.31 -17.28 -0.18
CA GLY A 198 -9.56 -18.12 0.75
C GLY A 198 -8.20 -17.53 1.14
N LEU A 199 -7.96 -16.24 0.87
CA LEU A 199 -6.70 -15.57 1.18
C LEU A 199 -6.55 -15.26 2.68
N VAL A 200 -7.65 -15.19 3.44
CA VAL A 200 -7.61 -14.90 4.89
C VAL A 200 -7.33 -16.17 5.69
N ALA A 201 -6.22 -16.19 6.41
CA ALA A 201 -5.84 -17.25 7.35
C ALA A 201 -6.51 -17.09 8.72
N ARG A 202 -6.57 -15.85 9.22
CA ARG A 202 -7.05 -15.53 10.58
C ARG A 202 -7.62 -14.11 10.63
N THR A 203 -8.59 -13.89 11.50
CA THR A 203 -9.16 -12.58 11.81
C THR A 203 -8.92 -12.24 13.28
N ASP A 204 -8.40 -11.05 13.55
CA ASP A 204 -8.19 -10.48 14.88
C ASP A 204 -9.00 -9.16 15.02
N TYR A 205 -9.37 -8.81 16.26
CA TYR A 205 -10.15 -7.62 16.65
C TYR A 205 -9.45 -6.90 17.81
#